data_AF-G9WZX6-F1
#
_entry.id   AF-G9WZX6-F1
#
_cell.length_a   1.000
_cell.length_b   1.000
_cell.length_c   1.000
_cell.angle_alpha   90.00
_cell.angle_beta   90.00
_cell.angle_gamma   90.00
#
_symmetry.space_group_name_H-M   'P 1'
#
loop_
_entity.id
_entity.type
_entity.pdbx_description
1 polymer ?
#
loop_
_entity_poly.entity_id
_entity_poly.type
_entity_poly.pdbx_seq_one_letter_code
_entity_poly.pdbx_strand_id
1 'polypeptide(L)' 'MAFSIRLTVEEKKLAESYAKLHAISLGEAFKRALFEKIEDEYDITVANEAYKEYMDGGYKSTPVADFWRELDENI' A
#
# COMPACT_ATOMS: atom_id res chain seq x y z
N MET A 1 -7.22 17.62 -12.81
CA MET A 1 -5.94 17.40 -13.53
C MET A 1 -6.10 16.15 -14.39
N ALA A 2 -5.71 16.18 -15.65
CA ALA A 2 -5.84 15.03 -16.56
C ALA A 2 -4.44 14.59 -17.01
N PHE A 3 -4.20 13.28 -17.02
CA PHE A 3 -2.98 12.65 -17.52
C PHE A 3 -3.33 11.68 -18.64
N SER A 4 -2.49 11.64 -19.67
CA SER A 4 -2.68 10.78 -20.84
C SER A 4 -1.61 9.71 -20.87
N ILE A 5 -2.03 8.45 -20.91
CA ILE A 5 -1.14 7.29 -21.01
C ILE A 5 -1.28 6.72 -22.42
N ARG A 6 -0.15 6.49 -23.10
CA ARG A 6 -0.13 5.79 -24.39
C ARG A 6 -0.09 4.30 -24.12
N LEU A 7 -1.03 3.56 -24.72
CA LEU A 7 -1.12 2.11 -24.64
C LEU A 7 -1.04 1.52 -26.04
N THR A 8 -0.40 0.37 -26.14
CA THR A 8 -0.55 -0.53 -27.28
C THR A 8 -1.98 -1.10 -27.32
N VAL A 9 -2.33 -1.73 -28.45
CA VAL A 9 -3.65 -2.37 -28.61
C VAL A 9 -3.85 -3.48 -27.59
N GLU A 10 -2.82 -4.28 -27.32
CA GLU A 10 -2.90 -5.40 -26.37
C GLU A 10 -3.02 -4.93 -24.92
N GLU A 11 -2.23 -3.93 -24.50
CA GLU A 11 -2.33 -3.36 -23.15
C GLU A 11 -3.71 -2.77 -22.89
N LYS A 12 -4.25 -2.03 -23.87
CA LYS A 12 -5.61 -1.47 -23.78
C LYS A 12 -6.65 -2.57 -23.63
N LYS A 13 -6.56 -3.63 -24.45
CA LYS A 13 -7.51 -4.76 -24.39
C LYS A 13 -7.45 -5.47 -23.03
N LEU A 14 -6.25 -5.66 -22.49
CA LEU A 14 -6.05 -6.25 -21.16
C LEU A 14 -6.69 -5.37 -20.06
N ALA A 15 -6.36 -4.07 -20.05
CA ALA A 15 -6.86 -3.14 -19.04
C ALA A 15 -8.39 -2.94 -19.12
N GLU A 16 -8.96 -2.92 -20.33
CA GLU A 16 -10.41 -2.89 -20.52
C GLU A 16 -11.10 -4.16 -20.04
N SER A 17 -10.49 -5.33 -20.25
CA SER A 17 -11.04 -6.61 -19.78
C SER A 17 -11.06 -6.68 -18.25
N TYR A 18 -9.99 -6.22 -17.61
CA TYR A 18 -9.93 -6.07 -16.15
C TYR A 18 -11.02 -5.10 -15.65
N ALA A 19 -11.09 -3.90 -16.21
CA ALA A 19 -12.07 -2.90 -15.79
C ALA A 19 -13.52 -3.41 -15.93
N LYS A 20 -13.83 -4.12 -17.03
CA LYS A 20 -15.14 -4.77 -17.24
C LYS A 20 -15.43 -5.85 -16.21
N LEU A 21 -14.47 -6.73 -15.93
CA LEU A 21 -14.61 -7.80 -14.94
C LEU A 21 -14.96 -7.24 -13.55
N HIS A 22 -14.35 -6.10 -13.20
CA HIS A 22 -14.56 -5.43 -11.92
C HIS A 22 -15.67 -4.37 -11.94
N ALA A 23 -16.41 -4.24 -13.05
CA ALA A 23 -17.49 -3.25 -13.22
C ALA A 23 -17.07 -1.80 -12.90
N ILE A 24 -15.83 -1.43 -13.22
CA ILE A 24 -15.28 -0.09 -13.02
C ILE A 24 -14.85 0.55 -14.35
N SER A 25 -14.61 1.86 -14.33
CA SER A 25 -14.06 2.56 -15.51
C SER A 25 -12.57 2.22 -15.68
N LEU A 26 -12.06 2.34 -16.91
CA LEU A 26 -10.64 2.14 -17.20
C LEU A 26 -9.76 3.10 -16.37
N GLY A 27 -10.18 4.36 -16.23
CA GLY A 27 -9.47 5.36 -15.43
C GLY A 27 -9.45 5.01 -13.94
N GLU A 28 -10.54 4.46 -13.42
CA GLU A 28 -10.61 4.00 -12.02
C GLU A 28 -9.70 2.78 -11.79
N ALA A 29 -9.65 1.84 -12.73
CA ALA A 29 -8.73 0.70 -12.67
C ALA A 29 -7.26 1.17 -12.58
N PHE A 30 -6.85 2.13 -13.43
CA PHE A 30 -5.51 2.70 -13.36
C PHE A 30 -5.25 3.47 -12.05
N LYS A 31 -6.24 4.23 -11.57
CA LYS A 31 -6.11 4.98 -10.32
C LYS A 31 -5.88 4.03 -9.15
N ARG A 32 -6.71 2.98 -9.03
CA ARG A 32 -6.56 1.97 -7.97
C ARG A 32 -5.22 1.28 -8.03
N ALA A 33 -4.84 0.76 -9.21
CA ALA A 33 -3.57 0.07 -9.37
C ALA A 33 -2.36 0.96 -9.01
N LEU A 34 -2.42 2.26 -9.31
CA LEU A 34 -1.38 3.21 -8.92
C LEU A 34 -1.30 3.39 -7.41
N PHE A 35 -2.45 3.64 -6.75
CA PHE A 35 -2.47 3.86 -5.30
C PHE A 35 -2.13 2.59 -4.51
N GLU A 36 -2.61 1.43 -4.95
CA GLU A 36 -2.26 0.13 -4.38
C GLU A 36 -0.74 -0.09 -4.39
N LYS A 37 -0.08 0.21 -5.51
CA LYS A 37 1.38 0.13 -5.59
C LYS A 37 2.09 1.13 -4.66
N ILE A 38 1.56 2.35 -4.53
CA ILE A 38 2.13 3.36 -3.63
C ILE A 38 1.98 2.91 -2.17
N GLU A 39 0.81 2.38 -1.80
CA GLU A 39 0.52 1.85 -0.47
C GLU A 39 1.44 0.67 -0.15
N ASP A 40 1.58 -0.30 -1.06
CA ASP A 40 2.50 -1.44 -0.89
C ASP A 40 3.95 -0.98 -0.63
N GLU A 41 4.46 -0.04 -1.43
CA GLU A 41 5.82 0.49 -1.27
C GLU A 41 5.98 1.22 0.07
N TYR A 42 4.98 2.01 0.47
CA TYR A 42 4.97 2.72 1.74
C TYR A 42 4.94 1.77 2.94
N ASP A 43 4.04 0.79 2.93
CA ASP A 43 3.87 -0.19 4.00
C ASP A 43 5.15 -1.02 4.20
N ILE A 44 5.81 -1.42 3.11
CA ILE A 44 7.10 -2.11 3.16
C ILE A 44 8.16 -1.22 3.81
N THR A 45 8.23 0.07 3.45
CA THR A 45 9.21 1.00 4.04
C THR A 45 8.97 1.15 5.54
N VAL A 46 7.74 1.41 5.97
CA VAL A 46 7.40 1.58 7.39
C VAL A 46 7.68 0.31 8.19
N ALA A 47 7.33 -0.86 7.65
CA ALA A 47 7.61 -2.14 8.29
C ALA A 47 9.12 -2.38 8.47
N ASN A 48 9.93 -2.04 7.45
CA ASN A 48 11.38 -2.17 7.52
C ASN A 48 11.99 -1.22 8.56
N GLU A 49 11.48 0.01 8.67
CA GLU A 49 11.91 0.98 9.68
C GLU A 49 11.61 0.46 11.09
N ALA A 50 10.37 0.06 11.35
CA ALA A 50 9.97 -0.51 12.64
C ALA A 50 10.79 -1.77 13.00
N TYR A 51 11.04 -2.64 12.02
CA TYR A 51 11.85 -3.83 12.23
C TYR A 51 13.30 -3.47 12.56
N LYS A 52 13.87 -2.46 11.88
CA LYS A 52 15.23 -1.98 12.17
C LYS A 52 15.32 -1.41 13.58
N GLU A 53 14.36 -0.59 14.01
CA GLU A 53 14.32 -0.07 15.38
C GLU A 53 14.26 -1.19 16.42
N TYR A 54 13.46 -2.24 16.16
CA TYR A 54 13.42 -3.42 17.01
C TYR A 54 14.76 -4.16 17.09
N MET A 55 15.46 -4.31 15.95
CA MET A 55 16.80 -4.91 15.92
C MET A 55 17.83 -4.06 16.68
N ASP A 56 17.84 -2.74 16.43
CA ASP A 56 18.74 -1.79 17.07
C ASP A 56 18.47 -1.69 18.59
N GLY A 57 17.22 -1.92 19.02
CA GLY A 57 16.81 -2.06 20.42
C GLY A 57 17.23 -3.37 21.10
N GLY A 58 17.87 -4.28 20.36
CA GLY A 58 18.40 -5.55 20.88
C GLY A 58 17.36 -6.67 20.98
N TYR A 59 16.35 -6.67 20.09
CA TYR A 59 15.32 -7.72 20.03
C TYR A 59 14.53 -7.90 21.33
N LYS A 60 14.29 -6.79 22.04
CA LYS A 60 13.57 -6.82 23.32
C LYS A 60 12.08 -6.93 23.08
N SER A 61 11.46 -7.97 23.64
CA SER A 61 10.01 -8.03 23.76
C SER A 61 9.56 -7.27 25.01
N THR A 62 8.36 -6.69 24.91
CA THR A 62 7.66 -6.09 26.05
C THR A 62 6.39 -6.89 26.34
N PRO A 63 5.95 -6.97 27.61
CA PRO A 63 4.64 -7.50 27.94
C PRO A 63 3.54 -6.75 27.18
N VAL A 64 2.54 -7.49 26.70
CA VAL A 64 1.40 -6.90 25.95
C VAL A 64 0.66 -5.83 26.76
N ALA A 65 0.67 -5.91 28.09
CA ALA A 65 0.07 -4.91 28.97
C ALA A 65 0.76 -3.53 28.87
N ASP A 66 2.09 -3.52 28.69
CA ASP A 66 2.85 -2.29 28.55
C ASP A 66 2.58 -1.63 27.19
N PHE A 67 2.45 -2.42 26.12
CA PHE A 67 2.03 -1.94 24.79
C PHE A 67 0.68 -1.24 24.82
N TRP A 68 -0.34 -1.83 25.47
CA TRP A 68 -1.65 -1.19 25.58
C TRP A 68 -1.61 0.11 26.38
N ARG A 69 -0.82 0.15 27.47
CA ARG A 69 -0.62 1.39 28.23
C ARG A 69 0.02 2.49 27.38
N GLU A 70 1.05 2.16 26.60
CA GLU A 70 1.70 3.11 25.69
C GLU A 70 0.76 3.64 24.61
N LEU A 71 -0.14 2.80 24.07
CA LEU A 71 -1.14 3.24 23.10
C LEU A 71 -2.17 4.19 23.73
N ASP A 72 -2.70 3.86 24.91
CA ASP A 72 -3.72 4.67 25.59
C ASP A 72 -3.17 6.05 26.04
N GLU A 73 -1.87 6.16 26.32
CA GLU A 73 -1.21 7.41 26.72
C GLU A 73 -0.95 8.37 25.53
N ASN A 74 -0.99 7.89 24.29
CA ASN A 74 -0.67 8.65 23.08
C ASN A 74 -1.91 9.07 22.26
N ILE A 75 -3.12 8.91 22.82
CA ILE A 75 -4.41 9.31 22.22
C ILE A 75 -4.91 10.62 22.86
#